data_AF-A0A3N5KGW1-F1
#
_entry.id   AF-A0A3N5KGW1-F1
#
_cell.length_a   1.000
_cell.length_b   1.000
_cell.length_c   1.000
_cell.angle_alpha   90.00
_cell.angle_beta   90.00
_cell.angle_gamma   90.00
#
_symmetry.space_group_name_H-M   'P 1'
#
loop_
_entity.id
_entity.type
_entity.pdbx_description
1 polymer ?
#
loop_
_entity_poly.entity_id
_entity_poly.type
_entity_poly.pdbx_seq_one_letter_code
_entity_poly.pdbx_strand_id
1 'polypeptide(L)' 'MPAGMDSRFVVPQIPNATLRREDLLARLSAGDACPFTLVSAGPGSGKTALLASWTSTLPGGVAWLSCDIDDG' A
#
# COMPACT_ATOMS: atom_id res chain seq x y z
N MET A 1 -20.18 19.18 5.88
CA MET A 1 -19.17 18.26 5.31
C MET A 1 -17.87 18.57 6.04
N PRO A 2 -17.30 17.69 6.88
CA PRO A 2 -16.00 18.01 7.49
C PRO A 2 -14.93 18.04 6.39
N ALA A 3 -13.91 18.87 6.61
CA ALA A 3 -12.88 19.26 5.65
C ALA A 3 -12.19 18.06 4.98
N GLY A 4 -11.84 18.23 3.70
CA GLY A 4 -11.30 17.20 2.83
C GLY A 4 -10.04 16.54 3.40
N MET A 5 -10.08 15.22 3.52
CA MET A 5 -8.94 14.41 3.91
C MET A 5 -7.95 14.39 2.73
N ASP A 6 -6.74 14.92 2.94
CA ASP A 6 -5.63 14.85 1.99
C ASP A 6 -5.48 13.41 1.47
N SER A 7 -5.56 13.23 0.14
CA SER A 7 -5.48 11.91 -0.51
C SER A 7 -4.17 11.18 -0.23
N ARG A 8 -3.13 11.91 0.18
CA ARG A 8 -1.84 11.37 0.61
C ARG A 8 -1.94 10.48 1.84
N PHE A 9 -2.94 10.67 2.71
CA PHE A 9 -3.12 9.89 3.94
C PHE A 9 -4.18 8.79 3.81
N VAL A 10 -4.70 8.55 2.61
CA VAL A 10 -5.78 7.58 2.37
C VAL A 10 -5.22 6.39 1.59
N VAL A 11 -5.53 5.18 2.05
CA VAL A 11 -5.22 3.97 1.29
C VAL A 11 -5.95 4.03 -0.06
N PRO A 12 -5.25 3.93 -1.20
CA PRO A 12 -5.88 4.00 -2.52
C PRO A 12 -6.92 2.91 -2.70
N GLN A 13 -8.09 3.27 -3.23
CA GLN A 13 -9.10 2.27 -3.61
C GLN A 13 -8.60 1.48 -4.81
N ILE A 14 -8.55 0.15 -4.66
CA ILE A 14 -8.07 -0.77 -5.68
C ILE A 14 -9.26 -1.18 -6.56
N PRO A 15 -9.17 -1.11 -7.90
CA PRO A 15 -10.21 -1.60 -8.78
C PRO A 15 -10.51 -3.08 -8.51
N ASN A 16 -11.78 -3.47 -8.59
CA ASN A 16 -12.25 -4.85 -8.41
C ASN A 16 -11.59 -5.87 -9.37
N ALA A 17 -11.07 -5.41 -10.51
CA ALA A 17 -10.33 -6.22 -11.48
C ALA A 17 -8.85 -6.47 -11.11
N THR A 18 -8.40 -6.07 -9.92
CA THR A 18 -7.02 -6.28 -9.48
C THR A 18 -6.81 -7.75 -9.12
N LEU A 19 -5.92 -8.43 -9.85
CA LEU A 19 -5.54 -9.80 -9.53
C LEU A 19 -4.81 -9.85 -8.18
N ARG A 20 -5.38 -10.57 -7.22
CA ARG A 20 -4.76 -10.78 -5.91
C ARG A 20 -3.56 -11.71 -6.06
N ARG A 21 -2.35 -11.21 -5.78
CA ARG A 21 -1.09 -11.97 -5.88
C ARG A 21 -0.74 -12.55 -4.50
N GLU A 22 -1.36 -13.67 -4.15
CA GLU A 22 -1.23 -14.30 -2.83
C GLU A 22 0.22 -14.62 -2.43
N ASP A 23 1.05 -15.11 -3.35
CA ASP A 23 2.47 -15.36 -3.08
C ASP A 23 3.24 -14.09 -2.70
N LEU A 24 2.95 -12.96 -3.37
CA LEU A 24 3.58 -11.68 -3.04
C LEU A 24 3.07 -11.11 -1.71
N LEU A 25 1.79 -11.30 -1.40
CA LEU A 25 1.23 -10.91 -0.11
C LEU A 25 1.87 -11.71 1.02
N ALA A 26 2.05 -13.03 0.86
CA ALA A 26 2.75 -13.86 1.84
C ALA A 26 4.19 -13.38 2.06
N ARG A 27 4.91 -13.01 1.00
CA ARG A 27 6.26 -12.44 1.09
C ARG A 27 6.30 -11.09 1.80
N LEU A 28 5.31 -10.23 1.59
CA LEU A 28 5.19 -8.97 2.33
C LEU A 28 4.92 -9.21 3.81
N SER A 29 3.99 -10.11 4.14
CA SER A 29 3.70 -10.48 5.53
C SER A 29 4.88 -11.14 6.24
N ALA A 30 5.73 -11.90 5.53
CA ALA A 30 6.98 -12.40 6.11
C ALA A 30 7.99 -11.29 6.45
N GLY A 31 7.87 -10.12 5.80
CA GLY A 31 8.64 -8.93 6.08
C GLY A 31 8.31 -8.26 7.42
N ASP A 32 7.25 -8.70 8.12
CA ASP A 32 6.90 -8.23 9.47
C ASP A 32 8.01 -8.51 10.50
N ALA A 33 8.84 -9.53 10.25
CA ALA A 33 10.03 -9.80 11.04
C ALA A 33 11.14 -8.73 10.90
N CYS A 34 11.03 -7.86 9.88
CA CYS A 34 11.98 -6.78 9.62
C CYS A 34 11.39 -5.43 10.05
N PRO A 35 12.17 -4.55 10.71
CA PRO A 35 11.70 -3.22 11.07
C PRO A 35 11.42 -2.32 9.85
N PHE A 36 11.87 -2.73 8.66
CA PHE A 36 11.70 -1.99 7.42
C PHE A 36 11.63 -2.93 6.21
N THR A 37 10.60 -2.80 5.39
CA THR A 37 10.42 -3.55 4.14
C THR A 37 10.33 -2.59 2.96
N LEU A 38 11.26 -2.70 2.01
CA LEU A 38 11.27 -1.92 0.77
C LEU A 38 10.62 -2.70 -0.36
N VAL A 39 9.63 -2.11 -1.03
CA VAL A 39 9.01 -2.66 -2.24
C VAL A 39 9.42 -1.83 -3.45
N SER A 40 10.24 -2.42 -4.33
CA SER A 40 10.67 -1.80 -5.58
C SER A 40 10.23 -2.62 -6.78
N ALA A 41 9.73 -1.94 -7.81
CA ALA A 41 9.37 -2.53 -9.09
C ALA A 41 9.22 -1.43 -10.15
N GLY A 42 9.26 -1.79 -11.44
CA GLY A 42 9.11 -0.85 -12.55
C GLY A 42 7.78 -0.08 -12.53
N PRO A 43 7.66 1.04 -13.26
CA PRO A 43 6.40 1.75 -13.43
C PRO A 43 5.30 0.82 -13.99
N GLY A 44 4.05 0.99 -13.56
CA GLY A 44 2.91 0.16 -14.00
C GLY A 44 2.85 -1.27 -13.43
N SER A 45 3.84 -1.71 -12.65
CA SER A 45 3.87 -3.08 -12.07
C SER A 45 2.80 -3.38 -11.00
N GLY A 46 2.06 -2.37 -10.54
CA GLY A 46 1.01 -2.53 -9.54
C GLY A 46 1.47 -2.46 -8.08
N LYS A 47 2.63 -1.85 -7.79
CA LYS A 47 3.18 -1.67 -6.42
C LYS A 47 2.13 -1.15 -5.44
N THR A 48 1.48 -0.04 -5.81
CA THR A 48 0.45 0.62 -5.01
C THR A 48 -0.75 -0.30 -4.78
N ALA A 49 -1.19 -1.02 -5.81
CA ALA A 49 -2.30 -1.97 -5.72
C ALA A 49 -1.95 -3.17 -4.81
N LEU A 50 -0.70 -3.66 -4.88
CA LEU A 50 -0.20 -4.72 -4.00
C LEU A 50 -0.16 -4.26 -2.54
N LEU A 51 0.38 -3.07 -2.26
CA LEU A 51 0.44 -2.51 -0.91
C LEU A 51 -0.97 -2.26 -0.35
N ALA A 52 -1.87 -1.65 -1.13
CA ALA A 52 -3.27 -1.46 -0.73
C ALA A 52 -4.00 -2.78 -0.49
N SER A 53 -3.68 -3.84 -1.23
CA SER A 53 -4.23 -5.18 -0.97
C SER A 53 -3.67 -5.77 0.32
N TRP A 54 -2.40 -5.52 0.62
CA TRP A 54 -1.74 -6.01 1.82
C TRP A 54 -2.25 -5.33 3.09
N THR A 55 -2.59 -4.03 3.04
CA THR A 55 -3.18 -3.34 4.20
C THR A 55 -4.47 -4.01 4.70
N SER A 56 -5.28 -4.57 3.79
CA SER A 56 -6.50 -5.32 4.15
C SER A 56 -6.23 -6.63 4.90
N THR A 57 -4.99 -7.11 4.88
CA THR A 57 -4.56 -8.37 5.53
C THR A 57 -3.86 -8.16 6.87
N LEU A 58 -3.49 -6.91 7.20
CA LEU A 58 -2.77 -6.60 8.42
C LEU A 58 -3.73 -6.48 9.61
N PRO A 59 -3.41 -7.13 10.75
CA PRO A 59 -4.19 -6.96 11.97
C PRO A 59 -3.87 -5.60 12.61
N GLY A 60 -4.72 -4.59 12.41
CA GLY A 60 -4.61 -3.31 13.10
C GLY A 60 -4.84 -2.08 12.23
N GLY A 61 -4.56 -0.90 12.80
CA GLY A 61 -4.64 0.36 12.09
C GLY A 61 -3.42 0.57 11.20
N VAL A 62 -3.63 0.73 9.90
CA VAL A 62 -2.56 1.05 8.94
C VAL A 62 -2.58 2.56 8.65
N ALA A 63 -1.42 3.19 8.80
CA ALA A 63 -1.19 4.55 8.32
C ALA A 63 -0.64 4.51 6.89
N TRP A 64 -1.20 5.33 6.00
CA TRP A 64 -0.73 5.48 4.63
C TRP A 64 -0.13 6.88 4.45
N LEU A 65 0.99 6.97 3.73
CA LEU A 65 1.57 8.23 3.30
C LEU A 65 2.06 8.07 1.86
N SER A 66 1.44 8.80 0.94
CA SER A 66 1.97 8.96 -0.41
C SER A 66 2.95 10.13 -0.40
N CYS A 67 4.23 9.84 -0.56
CA CYS A 67 5.28 10.85 -0.74
C CYS A 67 5.34 11.24 -2.22
N ASP A 68 5.22 12.54 -2.50
CA ASP A 68 5.42 13.10 -3.83
C ASP A 68 6.73 13.87 -3.87
N ILE A 69 7.27 14.10 -5.06
CA ILE A 69 8.55 14.83 -5.26
C ILE A 69 8.42 16.29 -4.81
N ASP A 70 7.20 16.83 -4.80
CA ASP A 70 6.89 18.22 -4.41
C ASP A 70 6.74 18.42 -2.88
N ASP A 71 6.83 17.36 -2.06
CA ASP A 71 6.66 17.41 -0.59
C ASP A 71 7.93 17.92 0.16
N GLY A 72 8.65 18.86 -0.46
CA GLY A 72 9.94 19.41 -0.01
C GLY A 72 9.85 20.71 0.76
#